data_AF-A0AAD5RN35-F1
#
_entry.id   AF-A0AAD5RN35-F1
#
_cell.length_a   1.000
_cell.length_b   1.000
_cell.length_c   1.000
_cell.angle_alpha   90.00
_cell.angle_beta   90.00
_cell.angle_gamma   90.00
#
_symmetry.space_group_name_H-M   'P 1'
#
loop_
_entity.id
_entity.type
_entity.pdbx_description
1 polymer ?
#
loop_
_entity_poly.entity_id
_entity_poly.type
_entity_poly.pdbx_seq_one_letter_code
_entity_poly.pdbx_strand_id
1 'polypeptide(L)'
;MCIVLLTTAHPDYALIMIDNRDEFILRPTSRPHWWKTLPKPVATGPPVSLSTPSSASASTFVSEANSTAPSSSVNSAAPTPLSSSPARETFDYHHSPQPQGPSPLSNVALPRELDIPKVNASSNGSDASANGDEKPEPKTISVLSSRDLQRAERGTWLGITKGGNFAVLTNYREMDTHDAAHPIHAARSRGGMVTAWMAAAPEMSLDQFVEEMLRDGGVKGVGGFSLMCGKLRKEKSKGEGEPKNMEPLAIISNRYDCADQVPRIGKNRGETLGLSNTCFGDTEVWPKIANGEKMLRHLVEEEAEKKDQQQGMSEDELVKGLFGILDKDTLPRDPSWGFEEYIMSLKKSVFIPPIGDKRHLAEMEDIRASAPKEEELGEDGLGFEEPSTEAESKVDNMQGFATGLYGTQRQTVLLVDWEGNVRFTERALWDAWGRKVPRGKGDKTFRFRVEGWDGEDDAADGKECK
;
A
#
# COMPACT_ATOMS: atom_id res chain seq x y z
N MET A 1 7.45 -8.49 -0.56
CA MET A 1 7.35 -7.60 -1.72
C MET A 1 6.07 -7.94 -2.44
N CYS A 2 5.00 -7.15 -2.29
CA CYS A 2 3.68 -7.43 -2.86
C CYS A 2 3.68 -7.65 -4.39
N ILE A 3 2.66 -8.33 -4.89
CA ILE A 3 2.33 -8.44 -6.32
C ILE A 3 0.83 -8.34 -6.51
N VAL A 4 0.42 -7.62 -7.54
CA VAL A 4 -0.93 -7.66 -8.10
C VAL A 4 -0.87 -8.19 -9.52
N LEU A 5 -1.82 -9.04 -9.89
CA LEU A 5 -2.06 -9.52 -11.24
C LEU A 5 -3.51 -9.22 -11.59
N LEU A 6 -3.77 -8.84 -12.83
CA LEU A 6 -5.13 -8.59 -13.31
C LEU A 6 -5.30 -9.08 -14.74
N THR A 7 -6.56 -9.31 -15.13
CA THR A 7 -6.91 -9.67 -16.49
C THR A 7 -8.31 -9.19 -16.87
N THR A 8 -8.45 -8.75 -18.12
CA THR A 8 -9.73 -8.41 -18.79
C THR A 8 -10.11 -9.46 -19.85
N ALA A 9 -9.40 -10.59 -19.87
CA ALA A 9 -9.55 -11.64 -20.88
C ALA A 9 -10.72 -12.60 -20.61
N HIS A 10 -11.17 -12.73 -19.36
CA HIS A 10 -12.22 -13.68 -19.01
C HIS A 10 -13.58 -13.28 -19.65
N PRO A 11 -14.34 -14.20 -20.27
CA PRO A 11 -15.58 -13.87 -20.97
C PRO A 11 -16.64 -13.22 -20.06
N ASP A 12 -16.85 -13.76 -18.86
CA ASP A 12 -17.92 -13.31 -17.96
C ASP A 12 -17.52 -12.20 -16.98
N TYR A 13 -16.23 -11.98 -16.79
CA TYR A 13 -15.73 -11.01 -15.82
C TYR A 13 -15.09 -9.85 -16.56
N ALA A 14 -15.62 -8.64 -16.33
CA ALA A 14 -15.04 -7.40 -16.82
C ALA A 14 -13.63 -7.18 -16.26
N LEU A 15 -13.40 -7.60 -15.00
CA LEU A 15 -12.11 -7.58 -14.34
C LEU A 15 -11.96 -8.76 -13.39
N ILE A 16 -10.86 -9.49 -13.52
CA ILE A 16 -10.34 -10.38 -12.48
C ILE A 16 -9.05 -9.77 -11.97
N MET A 17 -8.91 -9.68 -10.65
CA MET A 17 -7.70 -9.20 -10.00
C MET A 17 -7.35 -10.08 -8.80
N ILE A 18 -6.06 -10.36 -8.66
CA ILE A 18 -5.49 -11.07 -7.51
C ILE A 18 -4.29 -10.30 -6.96
N ASP A 19 -4.16 -10.26 -5.64
CA ASP A 19 -3.11 -9.52 -4.93
C ASP A 19 -2.60 -10.30 -3.73
N ASN A 20 -1.34 -10.08 -3.37
CA ASN A 20 -0.84 -10.44 -2.07
C ASN A 20 -0.21 -9.26 -1.33
N ARG A 21 -0.39 -9.27 -0.01
CA ARG A 21 0.32 -8.38 0.89
C ARG A 21 1.43 -9.15 1.57
N ASP A 22 2.66 -8.85 1.17
CA ASP A 22 3.84 -9.30 1.89
C ASP A 22 4.30 -8.25 2.90
N GLU A 23 4.39 -8.66 4.16
CA GLU A 23 4.76 -7.79 5.27
C GLU A 23 5.29 -8.62 6.44
N PHE A 24 5.87 -7.95 7.42
CA PHE A 24 6.01 -8.52 8.77
C PHE A 24 4.68 -9.05 9.28
N ILE A 25 4.67 -10.33 9.66
CA ILE A 25 3.48 -11.10 10.01
C ILE A 25 2.74 -10.48 11.20
N LEU A 26 3.48 -9.95 12.16
CA LEU A 26 2.94 -9.31 13.36
C LEU A 26 2.53 -7.85 13.15
N ARG A 27 2.68 -7.30 11.95
CA ARG A 27 2.20 -5.94 11.69
C ARG A 27 0.67 -5.93 11.82
N PRO A 28 0.11 -5.17 12.77
CA PRO A 28 -1.30 -5.22 13.08
C PRO A 28 -2.12 -4.69 11.89
N THR A 29 -3.07 -5.50 11.44
CA THR A 29 -3.96 -5.19 10.32
C THR A 29 -5.38 -5.62 10.65
N SER A 30 -6.39 -4.84 10.28
CA SER A 30 -7.77 -5.29 10.42
C SER A 30 -8.14 -6.28 9.34
N ARG A 31 -9.19 -7.08 9.59
CA ARG A 31 -9.89 -7.82 8.52
C ARG A 31 -10.61 -6.84 7.60
N PRO A 32 -10.90 -7.24 6.36
CA PRO A 32 -11.66 -6.37 5.47
C PRO A 32 -13.05 -6.18 6.06
N HIS A 33 -13.52 -4.94 6.03
CA HIS A 33 -14.85 -4.55 6.46
C HIS A 33 -15.22 -3.25 5.76
N TRP A 34 -16.51 -2.88 5.84
CA TRP A 34 -16.95 -1.59 5.37
C TRP A 34 -16.68 -0.53 6.43
N TRP A 35 -15.82 0.43 6.12
CA TRP A 35 -15.62 1.64 6.91
C TRP A 35 -16.10 2.86 6.13
N LYS A 36 -16.45 3.92 6.86
CA LYS A 36 -16.95 5.16 6.28
C LYS A 36 -15.91 6.25 6.34
N THR A 37 -15.85 7.07 5.30
CA THR A 37 -15.09 8.32 5.29
C THR A 37 -15.94 9.43 4.69
N LEU A 38 -15.67 10.67 5.10
CA LEU A 38 -16.17 11.83 4.38
C LEU A 38 -15.34 12.03 3.10
N PRO A 39 -15.93 12.58 2.04
CA PRO A 39 -15.19 13.09 0.90
C PRO A 39 -14.12 14.07 1.36
N LYS A 40 -12.90 13.92 0.85
CA LYS A 40 -11.77 14.81 1.13
C LYS A 40 -11.16 15.28 -0.19
N PRO A 41 -10.70 16.53 -0.27
CA PRO A 41 -9.84 16.96 -1.37
C PRO A 41 -8.61 16.05 -1.47
N VAL A 42 -8.05 15.90 -2.66
CA VAL A 42 -6.77 15.21 -2.84
C VAL A 42 -5.72 16.04 -2.12
N ALA A 43 -5.34 15.63 -0.91
CA ALA A 43 -4.41 16.38 -0.09
C ALA A 43 -3.01 16.34 -0.73
N THR A 44 -2.65 17.39 -1.45
CA THR A 44 -1.26 17.76 -1.71
C THR A 44 -0.78 18.49 -0.46
N GLY A 45 0.08 17.85 0.34
CA GLY A 45 0.67 18.53 1.49
C GLY A 45 1.43 19.78 1.01
N PRO A 46 1.57 20.84 1.83
CA PRO A 46 2.40 21.97 1.46
C PRO A 46 3.83 21.50 1.14
N PRO A 47 4.54 22.13 0.19
CA PRO A 47 5.92 21.79 -0.12
C PRO A 47 6.73 21.86 1.17
N VAL A 48 7.50 20.80 1.45
CA VAL A 48 8.44 20.75 2.57
C VAL A 48 9.39 21.94 2.41
N SER A 49 9.21 22.98 3.22
CA SER A 49 10.18 24.06 3.30
C SER A 49 11.44 23.46 3.90
N LEU A 50 12.45 23.23 3.07
CA LEU A 50 13.83 23.07 3.54
C LEU A 50 14.18 24.35 4.29
N SER A 51 14.06 24.32 5.62
CA SER A 51 14.62 25.36 6.46
C SER A 51 16.12 25.37 6.20
N THR A 52 16.59 26.39 5.49
CA THR A 52 18.01 26.70 5.40
C THR A 52 18.56 26.86 6.81
N PRO A 53 19.69 26.21 7.17
CA PRO A 53 20.35 26.52 8.43
C PRO A 53 20.73 27.98 8.41
N SER A 54 20.22 28.72 9.40
CA SER A 54 20.64 30.08 9.72
C SER A 54 22.16 30.13 9.82
N SER A 55 22.76 31.06 9.06
CA SER A 55 24.17 31.40 9.11
C SER A 55 24.57 31.82 10.53
N ALA A 56 25.31 30.95 11.22
CA ALA A 56 26.05 31.34 12.39
C ALA A 56 27.36 32.03 11.97
N SER A 57 27.54 33.21 12.53
CA SER A 57 28.62 34.18 12.36
C SER A 57 30.01 33.56 12.53
N ALA A 58 30.86 33.64 11.50
CA ALA A 58 32.29 33.43 11.64
C ALA A 58 32.99 34.78 11.75
N SER A 59 33.51 35.05 12.95
CA SER A 59 34.34 36.20 13.28
C SER A 59 35.69 36.13 12.56
N THR A 60 36.04 37.28 11.98
CA THR A 60 37.33 37.77 11.50
C THR A 60 38.57 37.12 12.13
N PHE A 61 39.44 36.55 11.31
CA PHE A 61 40.90 36.63 11.51
C PHE A 61 41.58 36.89 10.16
N VAL A 62 42.28 38.02 10.10
CA VAL A 62 43.10 38.49 9.00
C VAL A 62 44.51 37.93 9.18
N SER A 63 45.10 37.37 8.12
CA SER A 63 46.55 37.46 7.89
C SER A 63 46.87 37.34 6.40
N GLU A 64 47.81 38.17 5.99
CA GLU A 64 48.10 38.66 4.65
C GLU A 64 48.88 37.73 3.70
N ALA A 65 48.68 38.02 2.41
CA ALA A 65 49.65 38.15 1.31
C ALA A 65 50.31 36.91 0.67
N ASN A 66 50.00 36.76 -0.62
CA ASN A 66 50.84 37.14 -1.78
C ASN A 66 50.93 36.06 -2.89
N SER A 67 50.59 36.47 -4.12
CA SER A 67 51.32 36.25 -5.39
C SER A 67 51.68 34.80 -5.77
N THR A 68 51.35 34.20 -6.93
CA THR A 68 51.43 34.66 -8.32
C THR A 68 50.97 33.47 -9.20
N ALA A 69 50.29 33.73 -10.32
CA ALA A 69 50.18 32.79 -11.46
C ALA A 69 51.56 32.71 -12.21
N PRO A 70 51.82 31.87 -13.27
CA PRO A 70 50.83 31.27 -14.18
C PRO A 70 51.17 29.91 -14.87
N SER A 71 50.20 29.46 -15.68
CA SER A 71 50.32 28.89 -17.04
C SER A 71 50.66 27.41 -17.30
N SER A 72 49.84 26.86 -18.21
CA SER A 72 50.17 25.89 -19.28
C SER A 72 50.40 24.44 -18.84
N SER A 73 50.15 23.38 -19.60
CA SER A 73 49.28 23.04 -20.72
C SER A 73 49.60 21.55 -21.03
N VAL A 74 48.74 20.88 -21.79
CA VAL A 74 49.04 19.72 -22.67
C VAL A 74 48.90 18.30 -22.09
N ASN A 75 47.84 17.65 -22.60
CA ASN A 75 47.71 16.30 -23.18
C ASN A 75 48.02 14.99 -22.42
N SER A 76 46.93 14.21 -22.36
CA SER A 76 46.72 12.92 -23.03
C SER A 76 47.20 11.60 -22.42
N ALA A 77 46.31 10.62 -22.65
CA ALA A 77 46.52 9.19 -22.84
C ALA A 77 46.50 8.30 -21.59
N ALA A 78 45.31 7.72 -21.37
CA ALA A 78 44.98 6.28 -21.50
C ALA A 78 45.86 5.19 -20.85
N PRO A 79 45.27 4.02 -20.50
CA PRO A 79 45.60 3.30 -19.27
C PRO A 79 46.32 1.95 -19.46
N THR A 80 46.60 1.31 -18.31
CA THR A 80 46.82 -0.13 -18.01
C THR A 80 48.20 -0.78 -18.33
N PRO A 81 48.56 -1.93 -17.70
CA PRO A 81 48.21 -2.47 -16.37
C PRO A 81 49.43 -3.11 -15.64
N LEU A 82 49.15 -3.80 -14.52
CA LEU A 82 49.87 -4.94 -13.90
C LEU A 82 50.66 -4.70 -12.59
N SER A 83 50.09 -5.29 -11.54
CA SER A 83 50.71 -6.30 -10.67
C SER A 83 51.88 -5.87 -9.79
N SER A 84 51.60 -5.75 -8.49
CA SER A 84 52.30 -6.54 -7.45
C SER A 84 51.67 -6.31 -6.07
N SER A 85 51.14 -7.37 -5.47
CA SER A 85 51.29 -7.62 -4.03
C SER A 85 52.79 -7.87 -3.74
N PRO A 86 53.33 -7.72 -2.51
CA PRO A 86 52.66 -7.99 -1.23
C PRO A 86 53.04 -7.04 -0.08
N ALA A 87 52.23 -7.01 0.98
CA ALA A 87 52.72 -7.02 2.36
C ALA A 87 51.56 -7.12 3.34
N ARG A 88 51.59 -8.20 4.13
CA ARG A 88 50.95 -8.26 5.45
C ARG A 88 51.61 -7.24 6.35
N GLU A 89 50.84 -6.31 6.89
CA GLU A 89 51.15 -5.72 8.18
C GLU A 89 49.92 -5.82 9.09
N THR A 90 50.16 -6.55 10.18
CA THR A 90 49.36 -6.65 11.39
C THR A 90 49.20 -5.27 12.02
N PHE A 91 47.97 -4.86 12.32
CA PHE A 91 47.73 -3.75 13.24
C PHE A 91 46.86 -4.21 14.40
N ASP A 92 47.41 -3.98 15.59
CA ASP A 92 46.87 -4.25 16.91
C ASP A 92 45.54 -3.54 17.14
N TYR A 93 44.59 -4.27 17.72
CA TYR A 93 43.37 -3.74 18.29
C TYR A 93 43.70 -2.98 19.57
N HIS A 94 43.82 -1.65 19.48
CA HIS A 94 43.73 -0.79 20.66
C HIS A 94 42.25 -0.58 21.04
N HIS A 95 41.88 -1.15 22.19
CA HIS A 95 40.67 -0.82 22.93
C HIS A 95 40.55 0.69 23.14
N SER A 96 39.39 1.26 22.80
CA SER A 96 38.93 2.53 23.34
C SER A 96 37.48 2.39 23.83
N PRO A 97 37.11 3.14 24.89
CA PRO A 97 36.05 2.76 25.80
C PRO A 97 34.67 3.28 25.38
N GLN A 98 33.64 2.54 25.78
CA GLN A 98 32.25 2.89 25.59
C GLN A 98 31.87 4.19 26.34
N PRO A 99 31.01 5.05 25.76
CA PRO A 99 30.42 6.14 26.51
C PRO A 99 29.27 5.64 27.39
N GLN A 100 29.36 5.99 28.67
CA GLN A 100 28.37 5.72 29.70
C GLN A 100 27.06 6.48 29.44
N GLY A 101 25.93 5.80 29.61
CA GLY A 101 24.60 6.42 29.60
C GLY A 101 24.37 7.29 30.84
N PRO A 102 23.55 8.36 30.75
CA PRO A 102 23.26 9.19 31.91
C PRO A 102 22.20 8.53 32.81
N SER A 103 22.47 8.56 34.12
CA SER A 103 21.54 8.26 35.21
C SER A 103 20.62 9.47 35.52
N PRO A 104 19.48 9.27 36.22
CA PRO A 104 18.33 10.18 36.14
C PRO A 104 18.45 11.37 37.08
N LEU A 105 18.11 12.56 36.59
CA LEU A 105 17.97 13.78 37.40
C LEU A 105 16.50 14.12 37.62
N SER A 106 16.12 14.01 38.89
CA SER A 106 15.21 14.84 39.69
C SER A 106 14.12 15.70 39.03
N ASN A 107 12.89 15.45 39.48
CA ASN A 107 11.68 16.27 39.48
C ASN A 107 11.90 17.79 39.37
N VAL A 108 11.35 18.38 38.31
CA VAL A 108 10.98 19.80 38.24
C VAL A 108 9.51 19.88 37.81
N ALA A 109 8.72 20.57 38.62
CA ALA A 109 7.28 20.73 38.47
C ALA A 109 6.91 21.51 37.21
N LEU A 110 5.88 21.04 36.50
CA LEU A 110 5.25 21.76 35.39
C LEU A 110 4.19 22.75 35.92
N PRO A 111 4.09 23.97 35.36
CA PRO A 111 3.09 24.95 35.76
C PRO A 111 1.69 24.62 35.19
N ARG A 112 0.70 25.10 35.96
CA ARG A 112 -0.75 24.88 35.87
C ARG A 112 -1.37 25.19 34.50
N GLU A 113 -2.34 24.36 34.14
CA GLU A 113 -3.31 24.54 33.06
C GLU A 113 -4.06 25.87 33.17
N LEU A 114 -4.28 26.51 32.02
CA LEU A 114 -5.19 27.64 31.84
C LEU A 114 -6.60 27.09 31.59
N ASP A 115 -7.50 27.35 32.53
CA ASP A 115 -8.93 27.06 32.47
C ASP A 115 -9.62 27.70 31.24
N ILE A 116 -10.31 26.89 30.45
CA ILE A 116 -11.33 27.33 29.49
C ILE A 116 -12.70 27.00 30.10
N PRO A 117 -13.61 27.96 30.29
CA PRO A 117 -14.83 27.75 31.05
C PRO A 117 -15.86 26.89 30.31
N LYS A 118 -16.38 25.89 31.02
CA LYS A 118 -17.57 25.10 30.65
C LYS A 118 -18.82 25.99 30.65
N VAL A 119 -19.51 26.07 29.52
CA VAL A 119 -20.83 26.70 29.43
C VAL A 119 -21.88 25.63 29.72
N ASN A 120 -22.59 25.78 30.84
CA ASN A 120 -23.76 24.98 31.21
C ASN A 120 -24.95 25.35 30.31
N ALA A 121 -25.55 24.37 29.65
CA ALA A 121 -26.85 24.51 29.01
C ALA A 121 -27.95 24.27 30.07
N SER A 122 -28.64 25.33 30.49
CA SER A 122 -29.91 25.22 31.21
C SER A 122 -31.07 25.26 30.22
N SER A 123 -31.98 24.32 30.36
CA SER A 123 -33.30 24.27 29.75
C SER A 123 -34.12 25.54 30.05
N ASN A 124 -34.72 26.13 29.01
CA ASN A 124 -36.08 26.66 29.05
C ASN A 124 -36.58 26.87 27.62
N GLY A 125 -37.76 26.33 27.33
CA GLY A 125 -38.41 26.43 26.04
C GLY A 125 -39.16 27.73 25.84
N SER A 126 -39.30 28.10 24.57
CA SER A 126 -40.44 28.86 24.06
C SER A 126 -40.51 28.66 22.54
N ASP A 127 -41.68 28.22 22.07
CA ASP A 127 -42.07 28.05 20.68
C ASP A 127 -41.72 29.26 19.80
N ALA A 128 -41.04 28.98 18.69
CA ALA A 128 -41.13 29.76 17.46
C ALA A 128 -40.81 28.82 16.30
N SER A 129 -41.81 28.53 15.47
CA SER A 129 -41.65 27.75 14.25
C SER A 129 -40.69 28.46 13.31
N ALA A 130 -39.52 27.87 13.09
CA ALA A 130 -38.62 28.22 12.01
C ALA A 130 -38.48 26.98 11.12
N ASN A 131 -38.83 27.14 9.85
CA ASN A 131 -38.58 26.16 8.80
C ASN A 131 -37.14 25.68 8.89
N GLY A 132 -36.96 24.42 9.28
CA GLY A 132 -35.66 23.77 9.29
C GLY A 132 -35.20 23.55 7.87
N ASP A 133 -34.31 24.42 7.39
CA ASP A 133 -33.32 24.02 6.40
C ASP A 133 -32.43 22.96 7.08
N GLU A 134 -32.87 21.69 7.07
CA GLU A 134 -31.98 20.56 7.37
C GLU A 134 -30.86 20.60 6.34
N LYS A 135 -29.70 21.11 6.78
CA LYS A 135 -28.46 21.01 6.01
C LYS A 135 -28.26 19.51 5.73
N PRO A 136 -28.24 19.07 4.45
CA PRO A 136 -28.16 17.64 4.15
C PRO A 136 -26.90 17.09 4.81
N GLU A 137 -27.03 16.00 5.57
CA GLU A 137 -25.87 15.34 6.16
C GLU A 137 -24.86 15.00 5.07
N PRO A 138 -23.56 15.23 5.30
CA PRO A 138 -22.56 15.00 4.29
C PRO A 138 -22.55 13.51 3.91
N LYS A 139 -22.81 13.21 2.63
CA LYS A 139 -22.83 11.83 2.12
C LYS A 139 -21.49 11.15 2.40
N THR A 140 -21.51 10.13 3.25
CA THR A 140 -20.33 9.33 3.58
C THR A 140 -20.02 8.34 2.46
N ILE A 141 -18.74 8.15 2.15
CA ILE A 141 -18.26 7.12 1.23
C ILE A 141 -18.03 5.83 2.03
N SER A 142 -18.61 4.73 1.56
CA SER A 142 -18.38 3.39 2.14
C SER A 142 -17.26 2.69 1.38
N VAL A 143 -16.21 2.31 2.09
CA VAL A 143 -15.00 1.69 1.55
C VAL A 143 -14.87 0.27 2.10
N LEU A 144 -14.71 -0.71 1.22
CA LEU A 144 -14.37 -2.08 1.60
C LEU A 144 -12.86 -2.25 1.48
N SER A 145 -12.19 -2.38 2.62
CA SER A 145 -10.80 -2.76 2.68
C SER A 145 -10.41 -3.28 4.07
N SER A 146 -9.27 -3.93 4.14
CA SER A 146 -8.49 -4.06 5.36
C SER A 146 -7.76 -2.74 5.66
N ARG A 147 -7.29 -2.54 6.89
CA ARG A 147 -6.55 -1.32 7.30
C ARG A 147 -5.26 -1.65 8.02
N ASP A 148 -4.24 -0.84 7.80
CA ASP A 148 -2.98 -0.86 8.55
C ASP A 148 -3.20 -0.21 9.91
N LEU A 149 -3.19 -0.99 10.99
CA LEU A 149 -3.47 -0.50 12.34
C LEU A 149 -2.22 0.04 13.04
N GLN A 150 -1.04 -0.13 12.43
CA GLN A 150 0.22 0.34 13.00
C GLN A 150 0.33 1.86 12.99
N ARG A 151 -0.33 2.54 12.04
CA ARG A 151 -0.26 4.00 11.88
C ARG A 151 -1.57 4.66 12.28
N ALA A 152 -1.48 5.83 12.90
CA ALA A 152 -2.65 6.61 13.30
C ALA A 152 -3.59 6.97 12.12
N GLU A 153 -3.03 7.20 10.93
CA GLU A 153 -3.82 7.46 9.71
C GLU A 153 -4.67 6.27 9.25
N ARG A 154 -4.36 5.05 9.71
CA ARG A 154 -5.02 3.79 9.35
C ARG A 154 -5.23 3.62 7.84
N GLY A 155 -4.15 3.75 7.06
CA GLY A 155 -4.18 3.60 5.60
C GLY A 155 -4.54 2.19 5.12
N THR A 156 -4.70 2.02 3.82
CA THR A 156 -4.95 0.71 3.18
C THR A 156 -4.03 0.51 1.98
N TRP A 157 -3.79 -0.75 1.58
CA TRP A 157 -3.02 -1.11 0.39
C TRP A 157 -3.91 -1.48 -0.81
N LEU A 158 -5.17 -1.85 -0.57
CA LEU A 158 -6.14 -2.25 -1.57
C LEU A 158 -7.54 -1.89 -1.07
N GLY A 159 -8.37 -1.28 -1.90
CA GLY A 159 -9.75 -0.97 -1.54
C GLY A 159 -10.68 -0.79 -2.73
N ILE A 160 -11.97 -0.96 -2.47
CA ILE A 160 -13.06 -0.67 -3.41
C ILE A 160 -14.21 0.03 -2.67
N THR A 161 -14.77 1.09 -3.25
CA THR A 161 -15.95 1.77 -2.70
C THR A 161 -17.24 1.24 -3.31
N LYS A 162 -18.37 1.53 -2.68
CA LYS A 162 -19.70 1.24 -3.27
C LYS A 162 -19.90 1.89 -4.64
N GLY A 163 -19.38 3.10 -4.84
CA GLY A 163 -19.39 3.83 -6.11
C GLY A 163 -18.32 3.42 -7.12
N GLY A 164 -17.57 2.34 -6.85
CA GLY A 164 -16.63 1.74 -7.79
C GLY A 164 -15.23 2.33 -7.80
N ASN A 165 -14.88 3.29 -6.91
CA ASN A 165 -13.49 3.72 -6.80
C ASN A 165 -12.67 2.52 -6.30
N PHE A 166 -11.77 2.04 -7.14
CA PHE A 166 -10.90 0.91 -6.87
C PHE A 166 -9.44 1.37 -6.88
N ALA A 167 -8.64 0.86 -5.94
CA ALA A 167 -7.20 1.04 -5.96
C ALA A 167 -6.46 -0.11 -5.29
N VAL A 168 -5.22 -0.32 -5.73
CA VAL A 168 -4.23 -1.20 -5.11
C VAL A 168 -2.85 -0.60 -5.28
N LEU A 169 -1.97 -0.79 -4.30
CA LEU A 169 -0.63 -0.24 -4.29
C LEU A 169 0.44 -1.29 -4.06
N THR A 170 1.49 -1.25 -4.89
CA THR A 170 2.76 -1.94 -4.66
C THR A 170 3.84 -0.90 -4.35
N ASN A 171 4.62 -1.12 -3.29
CA ASN A 171 5.73 -0.22 -2.96
C ASN A 171 6.83 -0.36 -4.00
N TYR A 172 7.52 0.68 -4.45
CA TYR A 172 8.74 0.53 -5.22
C TYR A 172 9.89 0.07 -4.33
N ARG A 173 10.80 -0.75 -4.87
CA ARG A 173 12.00 -1.16 -4.16
C ARG A 173 13.10 -0.12 -4.32
N GLU A 174 13.40 0.59 -3.25
CA GLU A 174 14.56 1.48 -3.19
C GLU A 174 15.83 0.65 -2.92
N MET A 175 16.80 0.74 -3.82
CA MET A 175 18.10 0.07 -3.69
C MET A 175 19.13 0.95 -2.96
N ASP A 176 18.89 2.25 -2.93
CA ASP A 176 19.71 3.22 -2.21
C ASP A 176 19.00 3.65 -0.93
N THR A 177 19.51 3.22 0.22
CA THR A 177 18.97 3.58 1.54
C THR A 177 19.24 5.03 1.93
N HIS A 178 20.06 5.76 1.15
CA HIS A 178 20.43 7.16 1.36
C HIS A 178 19.79 8.10 0.33
N ASP A 179 18.87 7.63 -0.52
CA ASP A 179 18.11 8.49 -1.44
C ASP A 179 17.22 9.44 -0.63
N ALA A 180 17.72 10.65 -0.39
CA ALA A 180 17.00 11.70 0.33
C ALA A 180 15.72 12.16 -0.39
N ALA A 181 15.58 11.89 -1.70
CA ALA A 181 14.37 12.20 -2.46
C ALA A 181 13.28 11.14 -2.28
N HIS A 182 13.64 9.89 -1.95
CA HIS A 182 12.72 8.78 -1.74
C HIS A 182 13.13 7.98 -0.49
N PRO A 183 12.79 8.47 0.72
CA PRO A 183 13.12 7.76 1.93
C PRO A 183 12.21 6.53 2.12
N ILE A 184 12.81 5.40 2.50
CA ILE A 184 12.12 4.14 2.85
C ILE A 184 11.06 4.36 3.95
N HIS A 185 11.33 5.31 4.85
CA HIS A 185 10.44 5.80 5.90
C HIS A 185 10.02 7.24 5.64
N ALA A 186 9.25 7.44 4.58
CA ALA A 186 8.61 8.70 4.24
C ALA A 186 7.70 9.25 5.35
N ALA A 187 7.66 10.58 5.47
CA ALA A 187 6.78 11.32 6.37
C ALA A 187 5.29 11.07 6.07
N ARG A 188 4.96 10.77 4.81
CA ARG A 188 3.62 10.36 4.36
C ARG A 188 3.62 8.88 4.04
N SER A 189 2.59 8.16 4.48
CA SER A 189 2.49 6.73 4.16
C SER A 189 1.88 6.50 2.78
N ARG A 190 2.38 5.45 2.11
CA ARG A 190 1.88 4.96 0.82
C ARG A 190 0.41 4.55 0.91
N GLY A 191 -0.02 3.98 2.04
CA GLY A 191 -1.43 3.63 2.26
C GLY A 191 -2.36 4.85 2.32
N GLY A 192 -1.81 6.03 2.61
CA GLY A 192 -2.52 7.30 2.50
C GLY A 192 -2.91 7.65 1.05
N MET A 193 -2.13 7.21 0.04
CA MET A 193 -2.44 7.47 -1.38
C MET A 193 -3.65 6.67 -1.85
N VAL A 194 -3.72 5.40 -1.47
CA VAL A 194 -4.91 4.56 -1.72
C VAL A 194 -6.13 5.18 -1.04
N THR A 195 -5.97 5.56 0.23
CA THR A 195 -7.04 6.19 1.02
C THR A 195 -7.51 7.51 0.41
N ALA A 196 -6.61 8.29 -0.20
CA ALA A 196 -6.97 9.53 -0.89
C ALA A 196 -7.91 9.28 -2.08
N TRP A 197 -7.65 8.24 -2.90
CA TRP A 197 -8.58 7.86 -3.97
C TRP A 197 -9.91 7.33 -3.45
N MET A 198 -9.87 6.53 -2.36
CA MET A 198 -11.10 6.03 -1.72
C MET A 198 -11.97 7.16 -1.15
N ALA A 199 -11.34 8.23 -0.67
CA ALA A 199 -12.02 9.40 -0.10
C ALA A 199 -12.27 10.51 -1.13
N ALA A 200 -11.88 10.33 -2.40
CA ALA A 200 -12.16 11.29 -3.46
C ALA A 200 -13.67 11.48 -3.62
N ALA A 201 -14.08 12.70 -3.97
CA ALA A 201 -15.49 13.01 -4.15
C ALA A 201 -16.11 12.11 -5.25
N PRO A 202 -17.37 11.63 -5.10
CA PRO A 202 -17.98 10.71 -6.05
C PRO A 202 -17.98 11.20 -7.51
N GLU A 203 -18.00 12.51 -7.73
CA GLU A 203 -17.97 13.17 -9.03
C GLU A 203 -16.57 13.33 -9.63
N MET A 204 -15.51 13.16 -8.83
CA MET A 204 -14.13 13.31 -9.30
C MET A 204 -13.81 12.25 -10.35
N SER A 205 -13.32 12.69 -11.51
CA SER A 205 -12.86 11.79 -12.55
C SER A 205 -11.46 11.25 -12.25
N LEU A 206 -11.10 10.12 -12.87
CA LEU A 206 -9.75 9.57 -12.75
C LEU A 206 -8.68 10.56 -13.24
N ASP A 207 -8.96 11.29 -14.33
CA ASP A 207 -8.01 12.26 -14.89
C ASP A 207 -7.80 13.46 -13.98
N GLN A 208 -8.88 13.99 -13.39
CA GLN A 208 -8.80 15.05 -12.39
C GLN A 208 -7.97 14.61 -11.18
N PHE A 209 -8.18 13.39 -10.71
CA PHE A 209 -7.41 12.86 -9.59
C PHE A 209 -5.93 12.68 -9.93
N VAL A 210 -5.60 12.16 -11.11
CA VAL A 210 -4.21 12.01 -11.57
C VAL A 210 -3.53 13.37 -11.64
N GLU A 211 -4.19 14.37 -12.23
CA GLU A 211 -3.66 15.74 -12.31
C GLU A 211 -3.45 16.35 -10.92
N GLU A 212 -4.43 16.26 -10.03
CA GLU A 212 -4.32 16.78 -8.66
C GLU A 212 -3.24 16.06 -7.84
N MET A 213 -3.12 14.74 -7.97
CA MET A 213 -2.13 13.96 -7.25
C MET A 213 -0.70 14.29 -7.66
N LEU A 214 -0.46 14.57 -8.94
CA LEU A 214 0.87 14.92 -9.47
C LEU A 214 1.20 16.41 -9.34
N ARG A 215 0.20 17.29 -9.22
CA ARG A 215 0.36 18.74 -9.11
C ARG A 215 1.28 19.13 -7.95
N ASP A 216 2.17 20.09 -8.19
CA ASP A 216 3.10 20.66 -7.21
C ASP A 216 3.97 19.63 -6.47
N GLY A 217 4.17 18.45 -7.07
CA GLY A 217 4.86 17.35 -6.42
C GLY A 217 4.03 16.71 -5.30
N GLY A 218 2.72 16.58 -5.50
CA GLY A 218 1.77 15.97 -4.53
C GLY A 218 2.11 14.56 -4.09
N VAL A 219 3.00 13.86 -4.81
CA VAL A 219 3.58 12.55 -4.46
C VAL A 219 5.00 12.61 -3.87
N LYS A 220 5.60 13.80 -3.76
CA LYS A 220 6.90 14.02 -3.10
C LYS A 220 6.79 13.74 -1.60
N GLY A 221 7.85 13.17 -1.03
CA GLY A 221 7.88 12.79 0.38
C GLY A 221 7.06 11.53 0.71
N VAL A 222 6.57 10.81 -0.29
CA VAL A 222 6.09 9.42 -0.20
C VAL A 222 7.21 8.53 -0.76
N GLY A 223 7.57 7.45 -0.06
CA GLY A 223 8.53 6.48 -0.57
C GLY A 223 8.01 5.86 -1.87
N GLY A 224 8.90 5.39 -2.74
CA GLY A 224 8.53 4.91 -4.07
C GLY A 224 7.33 3.96 -4.08
N PHE A 225 6.45 4.08 -5.08
CA PHE A 225 5.23 3.26 -5.20
C PHE A 225 4.72 3.16 -6.65
N SER A 226 3.85 2.19 -6.88
CA SER A 226 2.96 2.11 -8.04
C SER A 226 1.54 1.91 -7.51
N LEU A 227 0.67 2.89 -7.78
CA LEU A 227 -0.74 2.91 -7.42
C LEU A 227 -1.53 2.64 -8.68
N MET A 228 -2.16 1.47 -8.75
CA MET A 228 -3.16 1.19 -9.78
C MET A 228 -4.52 1.62 -9.25
N CYS A 229 -5.17 2.57 -9.92
CA CYS A 229 -6.47 3.08 -9.48
C CYS A 229 -7.37 3.46 -10.64
N GLY A 230 -8.67 3.44 -10.40
CA GLY A 230 -9.68 3.89 -11.35
C GLY A 230 -11.07 3.69 -10.79
N LYS A 231 -12.07 4.01 -11.61
CA LYS A 231 -13.47 3.76 -11.30
C LYS A 231 -13.91 2.54 -12.09
N LEU A 232 -14.38 1.52 -11.40
CA LEU A 232 -14.89 0.32 -12.03
C LEU A 232 -16.27 0.63 -12.60
N ARG A 233 -16.31 0.96 -13.88
CA ARG A 233 -17.51 1.31 -14.64
C ARG A 233 -17.42 0.75 -16.03
N LYS A 234 -18.57 0.43 -16.62
CA LYS A 234 -18.65 0.05 -18.02
C LYS A 234 -18.44 1.29 -18.90
N GLU A 235 -17.61 1.17 -19.93
CA GLU A 235 -17.49 2.25 -20.93
C GLU A 235 -18.85 2.42 -21.61
N LYS A 236 -19.30 3.67 -21.80
CA LYS A 236 -20.53 3.96 -22.53
C LYS A 236 -20.42 3.39 -23.94
N SER A 237 -21.36 2.51 -24.30
CA SER A 237 -21.37 1.86 -25.62
C SER A 237 -21.41 2.92 -26.73
N LYS A 238 -20.57 2.74 -27.75
CA LYS A 238 -20.53 3.60 -28.95
C LYS A 238 -21.46 3.10 -30.06
N GLY A 239 -22.23 2.05 -29.83
CA GLY A 239 -23.16 1.45 -30.80
C GLY A 239 -23.36 -0.06 -30.60
N GLU A 240 -24.39 -0.61 -31.25
CA GLU A 240 -24.61 -2.06 -31.30
C GLU A 240 -23.46 -2.78 -32.03
N GLY A 241 -22.89 -3.82 -31.41
CA GLY A 241 -21.83 -4.65 -32.00
C GLY A 241 -20.39 -4.29 -31.58
N GLU A 242 -20.18 -3.19 -30.88
CA GLU A 242 -18.87 -2.83 -30.31
C GLU A 242 -18.51 -3.70 -29.09
N PRO A 243 -17.22 -4.04 -28.88
CA PRO A 243 -16.78 -4.82 -27.74
C PRO A 243 -17.11 -4.10 -26.42
N LYS A 244 -17.64 -4.86 -25.45
CA LYS A 244 -17.83 -4.36 -24.08
C LYS A 244 -16.46 -4.10 -23.45
N ASN A 245 -16.21 -2.86 -23.03
CA ASN A 245 -15.01 -2.47 -22.29
C ASN A 245 -15.39 -1.84 -20.95
N MET A 246 -14.42 -1.82 -20.04
CA MET A 246 -14.49 -1.04 -18.80
C MET A 246 -13.84 0.34 -19.06
N GLU A 247 -14.21 1.35 -18.27
CA GLU A 247 -13.40 2.56 -18.17
C GLU A 247 -11.95 2.19 -17.77
N PRO A 248 -10.93 2.85 -18.33
CA PRO A 248 -9.55 2.49 -18.10
C PRO A 248 -9.12 2.76 -16.65
N LEU A 249 -8.15 1.98 -16.17
CA LEU A 249 -7.44 2.25 -14.92
C LEU A 249 -6.14 3.02 -15.22
N ALA A 250 -5.61 3.72 -14.23
CA ALA A 250 -4.34 4.42 -14.27
C ALA A 250 -3.31 3.74 -13.36
N ILE A 251 -2.02 3.81 -13.74
CA ILE A 251 -0.90 3.44 -12.87
C ILE A 251 -0.11 4.69 -12.50
N ILE A 252 -0.34 5.23 -11.31
CA ILE A 252 0.34 6.41 -10.79
C ILE A 252 1.60 5.99 -10.03
N SER A 253 2.70 6.71 -10.26
CA SER A 253 3.97 6.50 -9.56
C SER A 253 4.62 7.86 -9.31
N ASN A 254 5.37 7.98 -8.21
CA ASN A 254 6.23 9.15 -7.96
C ASN A 254 7.48 9.20 -8.85
N ARG A 255 7.55 8.34 -9.87
CA ARG A 255 8.55 8.37 -10.95
C ARG A 255 8.02 9.03 -12.23
N TYR A 256 6.74 9.43 -12.26
CA TYR A 256 6.16 10.20 -13.35
C TYR A 256 6.10 11.68 -12.95
N ASP A 257 6.51 12.55 -13.87
CA ASP A 257 6.56 14.00 -13.64
C ASP A 257 5.26 14.71 -14.04
N CYS A 258 4.49 14.13 -14.97
CA CYS A 258 3.24 14.69 -15.47
C CYS A 258 2.21 13.62 -15.82
N ALA A 259 0.93 14.04 -15.92
CA ALA A 259 -0.20 13.16 -16.18
C ALA A 259 -0.10 12.38 -17.50
N ASP A 260 0.54 12.95 -18.53
CA ASP A 260 0.71 12.31 -19.85
C ASP A 260 1.58 11.05 -19.80
N GLN A 261 2.43 10.92 -18.77
CA GLN A 261 3.27 9.74 -18.58
C GLN A 261 2.55 8.60 -17.85
N VAL A 262 1.35 8.86 -17.30
CA VAL A 262 0.60 7.89 -16.49
C VAL A 262 -0.04 6.84 -17.40
N PRO A 263 0.40 5.57 -17.34
CA PRO A 263 -0.14 4.50 -18.18
C PRO A 263 -1.62 4.28 -17.92
N ARG A 264 -2.37 4.07 -19.00
CA ARG A 264 -3.78 3.64 -18.97
C ARG A 264 -3.88 2.19 -19.39
N ILE A 265 -4.50 1.37 -18.55
CA ILE A 265 -4.59 -0.07 -18.72
C ILE A 265 -6.05 -0.54 -18.68
N GLY A 266 -6.31 -1.76 -19.15
CA GLY A 266 -7.65 -2.33 -19.15
C GLY A 266 -8.60 -1.64 -20.12
N LYS A 267 -8.06 -0.82 -21.04
CA LYS A 267 -8.83 -0.13 -22.09
C LYS A 267 -9.37 -1.12 -23.10
N ASN A 268 -8.61 -2.17 -23.40
CA ASN A 268 -9.03 -3.23 -24.29
C ASN A 268 -9.22 -4.54 -23.50
N ARG A 269 -10.11 -5.37 -24.02
CA ARG A 269 -10.24 -6.75 -23.57
C ARG A 269 -9.02 -7.60 -23.96
N GLY A 270 -8.81 -8.69 -23.22
CA GLY A 270 -7.74 -9.64 -23.48
C GLY A 270 -6.40 -9.29 -22.84
N GLU A 271 -6.33 -8.21 -22.06
CA GLU A 271 -5.10 -7.82 -21.37
C GLU A 271 -4.90 -8.71 -20.12
N THR A 272 -3.65 -9.07 -19.84
CA THR A 272 -3.23 -9.69 -18.56
C THR A 272 -1.93 -9.05 -18.14
N LEU A 273 -1.94 -8.39 -16.98
CA LEU A 273 -0.87 -7.50 -16.53
C LEU A 273 -0.53 -7.78 -15.07
N GLY A 274 0.73 -7.60 -14.71
CA GLY A 274 1.22 -7.69 -13.34
C GLY A 274 1.98 -6.44 -12.90
N LEU A 275 1.78 -6.06 -11.64
CA LEU A 275 2.55 -5.01 -10.97
C LEU A 275 3.15 -5.57 -9.69
N SER A 276 4.34 -5.07 -9.36
CA SER A 276 5.09 -5.46 -8.17
C SER A 276 5.92 -4.26 -7.74
N ASN A 277 6.93 -4.48 -6.89
CA ASN A 277 7.82 -3.48 -6.37
C ASN A 277 8.85 -2.91 -7.37
N THR A 278 8.43 -2.67 -8.61
CA THR A 278 9.21 -2.06 -9.71
C THR A 278 8.38 -1.02 -10.44
N CYS A 279 9.02 -0.22 -11.30
CA CYS A 279 8.30 0.67 -12.19
C CYS A 279 7.51 -0.16 -13.20
N PHE A 280 6.31 0.31 -13.54
CA PHE A 280 5.57 -0.25 -14.65
C PHE A 280 6.27 0.06 -15.97
N GLY A 281 6.37 -0.93 -16.85
CA GLY A 281 7.07 -0.79 -18.14
C GLY A 281 8.60 -0.80 -18.02
N ASP A 282 9.16 -1.17 -16.87
CA ASP A 282 10.60 -1.37 -16.72
C ASP A 282 11.11 -2.47 -17.67
N THR A 283 12.34 -2.32 -18.15
CA THR A 283 12.94 -3.23 -19.15
C THR A 283 13.25 -4.61 -18.58
N GLU A 284 13.62 -4.70 -17.30
CA GLU A 284 13.82 -5.97 -16.59
C GLU A 284 12.54 -6.37 -15.85
N VAL A 285 11.72 -7.20 -16.49
CA VAL A 285 10.52 -7.76 -15.84
C VAL A 285 10.94 -8.79 -14.79
N TRP A 286 10.47 -8.60 -13.56
CA TRP A 286 10.76 -9.54 -12.47
C TRP A 286 10.16 -10.93 -12.74
N PRO A 287 10.87 -12.02 -12.39
CA PRO A 287 10.38 -13.38 -12.66
C PRO A 287 9.01 -13.67 -12.08
N LYS A 288 8.68 -13.17 -10.88
CA LYS A 288 7.35 -13.38 -10.29
C LYS A 288 6.22 -12.69 -11.07
N ILE A 289 6.49 -11.56 -11.72
CA ILE A 289 5.52 -10.84 -12.56
C ILE A 289 5.27 -11.69 -13.81
N ALA A 290 6.33 -12.02 -14.55
CA ALA A 290 6.23 -12.81 -15.78
C ALA A 290 5.57 -14.18 -15.54
N ASN A 291 5.95 -14.88 -14.47
CA ASN A 291 5.34 -16.15 -14.10
C ASN A 291 3.89 -15.99 -13.64
N GLY A 292 3.59 -14.95 -12.86
CA GLY A 292 2.26 -14.62 -12.40
C GLY A 292 1.28 -14.37 -13.55
N GLU A 293 1.66 -13.49 -14.48
CA GLU A 293 0.88 -13.21 -15.69
C GLU A 293 0.67 -14.47 -16.54
N LYS A 294 1.72 -15.29 -16.69
CA LYS A 294 1.62 -16.55 -17.43
C LYS A 294 0.61 -17.51 -16.78
N MET A 295 0.66 -17.67 -15.46
CA MET A 295 -0.27 -18.54 -14.74
C MET A 295 -1.71 -18.03 -14.81
N LEU A 296 -1.91 -16.71 -14.65
CA LEU A 296 -3.25 -16.11 -14.73
C LEU A 296 -3.84 -16.22 -16.13
N ARG A 297 -3.05 -15.92 -17.16
CA ARG A 297 -3.46 -16.06 -18.56
C ARG A 297 -3.88 -17.50 -18.88
N HIS A 298 -3.04 -18.47 -18.52
CA HIS A 298 -3.34 -19.89 -18.73
C HIS A 298 -4.62 -20.32 -18.01
N LEU A 299 -4.81 -19.90 -16.75
CA LEU A 299 -6.04 -20.24 -16.00
C LEU A 299 -7.29 -19.69 -16.71
N VAL A 300 -7.25 -18.45 -17.19
CA VAL A 300 -8.40 -17.82 -17.86
C VAL A 300 -8.66 -18.40 -19.25
N GLU A 301 -7.61 -18.69 -20.02
CA GLU A 301 -7.73 -19.35 -21.33
C GLU A 301 -8.32 -20.76 -21.18
N GLU A 302 -7.81 -21.56 -20.26
CA GLU A 302 -8.33 -22.90 -19.96
C GLU A 302 -9.80 -22.86 -19.51
N GLU A 303 -10.18 -21.85 -18.72
CA GLU A 303 -11.56 -21.64 -18.32
C GLU A 303 -12.46 -21.31 -19.53
N ALA A 304 -12.06 -20.32 -20.34
CA ALA A 304 -12.82 -19.92 -21.51
C ALA A 304 -13.07 -21.11 -22.47
N GLU A 305 -12.04 -21.94 -22.72
CA GLU A 305 -12.15 -23.14 -23.54
C GLU A 305 -13.10 -24.19 -22.95
N LYS A 306 -13.06 -24.40 -21.62
CA LYS A 306 -13.96 -25.34 -20.94
C LYS A 306 -15.40 -24.85 -20.94
N LYS A 307 -15.63 -23.53 -20.80
CA LYS A 307 -16.96 -22.93 -20.94
C LYS A 307 -17.57 -23.16 -22.31
N ASP A 308 -16.81 -22.99 -23.37
CA ASP A 308 -17.27 -23.26 -24.75
C ASP A 308 -17.71 -24.72 -24.92
N GLN A 309 -17.14 -25.63 -24.13
CA GLN A 309 -17.49 -27.07 -24.10
C GLN A 309 -18.57 -27.41 -23.06
N GLN A 310 -19.23 -26.41 -22.46
CA GLN A 310 -20.22 -26.59 -21.37
C GLN A 310 -19.65 -27.31 -20.13
N GLN A 311 -18.34 -27.21 -19.90
CA GLN A 311 -17.61 -27.81 -18.77
C GLN A 311 -16.86 -26.75 -17.95
N GLY A 312 -17.31 -25.50 -18.03
CA GLY A 312 -16.69 -24.36 -17.35
C GLY A 312 -16.61 -24.53 -15.84
N MET A 313 -15.63 -23.89 -15.22
CA MET A 313 -15.47 -23.88 -13.77
C MET A 313 -16.64 -23.15 -13.10
N SER A 314 -17.05 -23.64 -11.93
CA SER A 314 -17.85 -22.81 -11.02
C SER A 314 -17.03 -21.61 -10.53
N GLU A 315 -17.71 -20.55 -10.08
CA GLU A 315 -17.01 -19.38 -9.54
C GLU A 315 -16.09 -19.74 -8.35
N ASP A 316 -16.49 -20.69 -7.50
CA ASP A 316 -15.66 -21.14 -6.37
C ASP A 316 -14.41 -21.91 -6.84
N GLU A 317 -14.51 -22.70 -7.91
CA GLU A 317 -13.36 -23.38 -8.52
C GLU A 317 -12.40 -22.37 -9.17
N LEU A 318 -12.93 -21.36 -9.85
CA LEU A 318 -12.12 -20.25 -10.39
C LEU A 318 -11.40 -19.51 -9.26
N VAL A 319 -12.11 -19.14 -8.19
CA VAL A 319 -11.51 -18.48 -7.01
C VAL A 319 -10.44 -19.36 -6.37
N LYS A 320 -10.65 -20.68 -6.28
CA LYS A 320 -9.65 -21.62 -5.80
C LYS A 320 -8.41 -21.65 -6.71
N GLY A 321 -8.59 -21.66 -8.03
CA GLY A 321 -7.48 -21.58 -9.00
C GLY A 321 -6.69 -20.28 -8.87
N LEU A 322 -7.38 -19.15 -8.71
CA LEU A 322 -6.80 -17.82 -8.51
C LEU A 322 -5.97 -17.74 -7.21
N PHE A 323 -6.48 -18.28 -6.10
CA PHE A 323 -5.67 -18.43 -4.89
C PHE A 323 -4.49 -19.39 -5.07
N GLY A 324 -4.62 -20.42 -5.91
CA GLY A 324 -3.53 -21.32 -6.26
C GLY A 324 -2.34 -20.61 -6.92
N ILE A 325 -2.61 -19.57 -7.72
CA ILE A 325 -1.56 -18.69 -8.27
C ILE A 325 -0.86 -17.93 -7.14
N LEU A 326 -1.63 -17.35 -6.22
CA LEU A 326 -1.11 -16.59 -5.08
C LEU A 326 -0.33 -17.45 -4.06
N ASP A 327 -0.54 -18.77 -4.06
CA ASP A 327 0.18 -19.74 -3.24
C ASP A 327 1.48 -20.24 -3.90
N LYS A 328 1.85 -19.73 -5.08
CA LYS A 328 3.05 -20.19 -5.79
C LYS A 328 4.35 -19.69 -5.14
N ASP A 329 4.99 -20.56 -4.38
CA ASP A 329 6.34 -20.37 -3.84
C ASP A 329 7.41 -20.84 -4.83
N THR A 330 8.22 -19.90 -5.30
CA THR A 330 9.44 -20.12 -6.10
C THR A 330 10.64 -19.42 -5.50
N LEU A 331 10.59 -19.10 -4.20
CA LEU A 331 11.69 -18.46 -3.49
C LEU A 331 12.85 -19.47 -3.35
N PRO A 332 14.07 -19.16 -3.82
CA PRO A 332 15.23 -20.02 -3.62
C PRO A 332 15.46 -20.27 -2.13
N ARG A 333 15.87 -21.50 -1.78
CA ARG A 333 16.14 -21.89 -0.40
C ARG A 333 17.61 -22.19 -0.24
N ASP A 334 18.28 -21.43 0.62
CA ASP A 334 19.66 -21.66 1.01
C ASP A 334 19.78 -21.43 2.53
N PRO A 335 20.11 -22.47 3.31
CA PRO A 335 20.25 -22.36 4.76
C PRO A 335 21.38 -21.39 5.20
N SER A 336 22.30 -21.05 4.30
CA SER A 336 23.38 -20.09 4.59
C SER A 336 22.95 -18.64 4.45
N TRP A 337 21.81 -18.36 3.81
CA TRP A 337 21.35 -17.00 3.56
C TRP A 337 20.78 -16.36 4.82
N GLY A 338 21.18 -15.11 5.05
CA GLY A 338 20.56 -14.23 6.02
C GLY A 338 19.27 -13.61 5.48
N PHE A 339 18.63 -12.79 6.33
CA PHE A 339 17.39 -12.11 5.98
C PHE A 339 17.56 -11.21 4.75
N GLU A 340 18.65 -10.46 4.65
CA GLU A 340 18.92 -9.54 3.54
C GLU A 340 19.01 -10.26 2.19
N GLU A 341 19.69 -11.40 2.10
CA GLU A 341 19.78 -12.20 0.87
C GLU A 341 18.40 -12.70 0.41
N TYR A 342 17.54 -13.10 1.36
CA TYR A 342 16.16 -13.44 1.05
C TYR A 342 15.37 -12.23 0.56
N ILE A 343 15.52 -11.05 1.17
CA ILE A 343 14.90 -9.80 0.70
C ILE A 343 15.29 -9.52 -0.76
N MET A 344 16.55 -9.74 -1.13
CA MET A 344 17.00 -9.55 -2.52
C MET A 344 16.30 -10.50 -3.50
N SER A 345 15.95 -11.70 -3.04
CA SER A 345 15.36 -12.77 -3.84
C SER A 345 13.83 -12.77 -3.91
N LEU A 346 13.14 -11.90 -3.15
CA LEU A 346 11.66 -11.81 -3.18
C LEU A 346 11.09 -11.52 -4.57
N LYS A 347 11.88 -10.92 -5.48
CA LYS A 347 11.49 -10.71 -6.89
C LYS A 347 11.20 -12.01 -7.67
N LYS A 348 11.55 -13.17 -7.11
CA LYS A 348 11.44 -14.47 -7.76
C LYS A 348 10.17 -15.24 -7.41
N SER A 349 9.43 -14.85 -6.38
CA SER A 349 8.31 -15.64 -5.85
C SER A 349 7.04 -14.82 -5.67
N VAL A 350 5.88 -15.39 -6.00
CA VAL A 350 4.57 -14.80 -5.72
C VAL A 350 4.30 -14.96 -4.23
N PHE A 351 4.28 -16.20 -3.73
CA PHE A 351 4.13 -16.48 -2.31
C PHE A 351 5.45 -16.34 -1.58
N ILE A 352 5.48 -15.55 -0.51
CA ILE A 352 6.64 -15.43 0.37
C ILE A 352 6.38 -16.26 1.64
N PRO A 353 7.11 -17.38 1.82
CA PRO A 353 7.09 -18.13 3.07
C PRO A 353 7.65 -17.28 4.22
N PRO A 354 7.38 -17.62 5.49
CA PRO A 354 7.99 -16.93 6.63
C PRO A 354 9.52 -16.97 6.53
N ILE A 355 10.13 -15.80 6.55
CA ILE A 355 11.58 -15.60 6.58
C ILE A 355 11.94 -14.62 7.70
N GLY A 356 13.12 -14.80 8.27
CA GLY A 356 13.64 -13.97 9.35
C GLY A 356 14.81 -14.65 10.05
N ASP A 357 15.52 -13.89 10.87
CA ASP A 357 16.65 -14.37 11.68
C ASP A 357 16.20 -14.84 13.07
N LYS A 358 17.17 -15.16 13.94
CA LYS A 358 16.93 -15.61 15.32
C LYS A 358 16.16 -14.57 16.15
N ARG A 359 16.37 -13.28 15.91
CA ARG A 359 15.66 -12.22 16.61
C ARG A 359 14.18 -12.23 16.23
N HIS A 360 13.89 -12.26 14.93
CA HIS A 360 12.51 -12.31 14.45
C HIS A 360 11.77 -13.56 14.95
N LEU A 361 12.47 -14.70 15.05
CA LEU A 361 11.90 -15.93 15.62
C LEU A 361 11.57 -15.81 17.10
N ALA A 362 12.46 -15.19 17.90
CA ALA A 362 12.22 -14.96 19.32
C ALA A 362 11.01 -14.03 19.52
N GLU A 363 10.92 -12.94 18.75
CA GLU A 363 9.78 -12.01 18.80
C GLU A 363 8.45 -12.71 18.46
N MET A 364 8.43 -13.62 17.48
CA MET A 364 7.23 -14.42 17.18
C MET A 364 6.82 -15.33 18.35
N GLU A 365 7.79 -15.93 19.03
CA GLU A 365 7.51 -16.85 20.13
C GLU A 365 6.98 -16.10 21.36
N ASP A 366 7.60 -14.96 21.69
CA ASP A 366 7.15 -14.11 22.79
C ASP A 366 5.71 -13.64 22.59
N ILE A 367 5.36 -13.21 21.38
CA ILE A 367 4.00 -12.77 21.07
C ILE A 367 3.01 -13.93 21.11
N ARG A 368 3.35 -15.10 20.56
CA ARG A 368 2.49 -16.29 20.65
C ARG A 368 2.27 -16.77 22.08
N ALA A 369 3.28 -16.65 22.94
CA ALA A 369 3.16 -17.01 24.35
C ALA A 369 2.15 -16.11 25.10
N SER A 370 1.90 -14.91 24.59
CA SER A 370 0.88 -13.98 25.10
C SER A 370 -0.48 -14.10 24.42
N ALA A 371 -0.66 -15.08 23.52
CA ALA A 371 -1.93 -15.28 22.84
C ALA A 371 -3.04 -15.63 23.86
N PRO A 372 -4.21 -14.98 23.77
CA PRO A 372 -5.35 -15.31 24.59
C PRO A 372 -5.85 -16.71 24.22
N LYS A 373 -6.68 -17.28 25.08
CA LYS A 373 -7.29 -18.57 24.79
C LYS A 373 -8.26 -18.45 23.61
N GLU A 374 -8.48 -19.53 22.90
CA GLU A 374 -9.33 -19.52 21.69
C GLU A 374 -10.76 -19.06 21.99
N GLU A 375 -11.26 -19.35 23.20
CA GLU A 375 -12.58 -18.93 23.68
C GLU A 375 -12.69 -17.43 24.00
N GLU A 376 -11.55 -16.74 24.10
CA GLU A 376 -11.45 -15.29 24.34
C GLU A 376 -11.29 -14.50 23.05
N LEU A 377 -11.19 -15.19 21.90
CA LEU A 377 -11.13 -14.55 20.59
C LEU A 377 -12.53 -14.16 20.12
N GLY A 378 -12.64 -13.02 19.42
CA GLY A 378 -13.89 -12.58 18.80
C GLY A 378 -14.44 -13.60 17.80
N GLU A 379 -15.62 -13.33 17.22
CA GLU A 379 -16.39 -14.30 16.41
C GLU A 379 -15.60 -14.99 15.28
N ASP A 380 -14.56 -14.34 14.73
CA ASP A 380 -13.74 -14.91 13.66
C ASP A 380 -12.58 -15.81 14.15
N GLY A 381 -12.33 -15.87 15.46
CA GLY A 381 -11.27 -16.66 16.08
C GLY A 381 -9.85 -16.20 15.73
N LEU A 382 -9.67 -15.00 15.18
CA LEU A 382 -8.38 -14.54 14.63
C LEU A 382 -7.83 -13.28 15.31
N GLY A 383 -8.62 -12.64 16.18
CA GLY A 383 -8.17 -11.56 17.07
C GLY A 383 -7.81 -10.25 16.38
N PHE A 384 -8.32 -10.05 15.15
CA PHE A 384 -8.13 -8.82 14.39
C PHE A 384 -9.24 -7.81 14.71
N GLU A 385 -9.30 -7.37 15.97
CA GLU A 385 -10.26 -6.32 16.35
C GLU A 385 -9.70 -4.94 16.02
N GLU A 386 -10.51 -4.12 15.35
CA GLU A 386 -10.18 -2.71 15.21
C GLU A 386 -10.54 -2.01 16.53
N PRO A 387 -9.62 -1.27 17.17
CA PRO A 387 -9.94 -0.59 18.42
C PRO A 387 -11.13 0.34 18.20
N SER A 388 -12.21 0.14 18.97
CA SER A 388 -13.32 1.09 19.05
C SER A 388 -12.77 2.43 19.50
N THR A 389 -13.17 3.49 18.80
CA THR A 389 -12.70 4.89 18.89
C THR A 389 -12.16 5.37 20.25
N GLU A 390 -11.09 6.19 20.17
CA GLU A 390 -10.42 7.01 21.20
C GLU A 390 -9.46 6.33 22.21
N ALA A 391 -9.48 5.00 22.35
CA ALA A 391 -8.43 4.31 23.09
C ALA A 391 -7.20 4.02 22.19
N GLU A 392 -6.11 4.73 22.49
CA GLU A 392 -4.72 4.45 22.08
C GLU A 392 -4.27 4.90 20.68
N SER A 393 -4.26 6.21 20.45
CA SER A 393 -3.35 6.86 19.49
C SER A 393 -1.93 7.03 20.05
N LYS A 394 -1.48 6.18 21.00
CA LYS A 394 -0.15 6.27 21.63
C LYS A 394 0.90 5.35 21.00
N VAL A 395 0.64 4.77 19.83
CA VAL A 395 1.63 3.96 19.12
C VAL A 395 2.22 4.76 17.95
N ASP A 396 2.95 5.82 18.27
CA ASP A 396 3.96 6.36 17.36
C ASP A 396 5.33 5.78 17.75
N ASN A 397 5.38 4.45 17.86
CA ASN A 397 6.64 3.76 18.11
C ASN A 397 7.26 3.40 16.75
N MET A 398 8.11 4.30 16.24
CA MET A 398 8.92 4.06 15.03
C MET A 398 9.76 2.78 15.10
N GLN A 399 9.92 2.18 16.28
CA GLN A 399 10.72 0.97 16.54
C GLN A 399 10.03 -0.37 16.22
N GLY A 400 8.74 -0.39 15.85
CA GLY A 400 7.96 -1.65 15.69
C GLY A 400 7.68 -2.13 14.25
N PHE A 401 8.11 -1.40 13.21
CA PHE A 401 7.74 -1.70 11.81
C PHE A 401 8.24 -3.05 11.27
N ALA A 402 9.23 -3.66 11.94
CA ALA A 402 9.92 -4.87 11.50
C ALA A 402 9.88 -5.99 12.56
N THR A 403 8.73 -6.19 13.20
CA THR A 403 8.58 -7.15 14.29
C THR A 403 8.14 -8.52 13.77
N GLY A 404 8.79 -9.59 14.22
CA GLY A 404 8.46 -10.97 13.86
C GLY A 404 8.91 -11.36 12.45
N LEU A 405 8.46 -12.52 11.97
CA LEU A 405 8.85 -13.02 10.66
C LEU A 405 8.21 -12.20 9.52
N TYR A 406 8.91 -12.04 8.40
CA TYR A 406 8.36 -11.46 7.18
C TYR A 406 7.77 -12.54 6.27
N GLY A 407 6.66 -12.27 5.60
CA GLY A 407 6.10 -13.18 4.61
C GLY A 407 4.79 -12.69 4.02
N THR A 408 4.14 -13.53 3.20
CA THR A 408 2.79 -13.22 2.72
C THR A 408 1.82 -13.29 3.89
N GLN A 409 1.20 -12.15 4.20
CA GLN A 409 0.25 -12.00 5.30
C GLN A 409 -1.19 -12.16 4.82
N ARG A 410 -1.52 -11.54 3.67
CA ARG A 410 -2.85 -11.50 3.07
C ARG A 410 -2.81 -11.88 1.60
N GLN A 411 -3.90 -12.45 1.11
CA GLN A 411 -4.14 -12.72 -0.31
C GLN A 411 -5.55 -12.26 -0.65
N THR A 412 -5.74 -11.57 -1.77
CA THR A 412 -7.04 -11.03 -2.18
C THR A 412 -7.39 -11.52 -3.57
N VAL A 413 -8.66 -11.89 -3.77
CA VAL A 413 -9.27 -12.15 -5.08
C VAL A 413 -10.45 -11.19 -5.24
N LEU A 414 -10.47 -10.45 -6.34
CA LEU A 414 -11.55 -9.57 -6.75
C LEU A 414 -12.06 -10.02 -8.12
N LEU A 415 -13.34 -10.35 -8.20
CA LEU A 415 -14.06 -10.62 -9.45
C LEU A 415 -15.10 -9.52 -9.66
N VAL A 416 -15.18 -8.99 -10.88
CA VAL A 416 -16.18 -8.00 -11.29
C VAL A 416 -16.81 -8.48 -12.59
N ASP A 417 -18.10 -8.79 -12.59
CA ASP A 417 -18.82 -9.23 -13.80
C ASP A 417 -19.29 -8.04 -14.67
N TRP A 418 -19.92 -8.34 -15.80
CA TRP A 418 -20.39 -7.33 -16.74
C TRP A 418 -21.65 -6.58 -16.29
N GLU A 419 -22.28 -7.03 -15.21
CA GLU A 419 -23.43 -6.43 -14.56
C GLU A 419 -23.01 -5.56 -13.36
N GLY A 420 -21.70 -5.49 -13.07
CA GLY A 420 -21.11 -4.71 -11.99
C GLY A 420 -21.20 -5.40 -10.63
N ASN A 421 -21.52 -6.70 -10.58
CA ASN A 421 -21.45 -7.45 -9.34
C ASN A 421 -19.99 -7.78 -9.02
N VAL A 422 -19.66 -7.57 -7.75
CA VAL A 422 -18.34 -7.76 -7.19
C VAL A 422 -18.36 -8.94 -6.24
N ARG A 423 -17.39 -9.84 -6.38
CA ARG A 423 -16.96 -10.75 -5.31
C ARG A 423 -15.57 -10.34 -4.85
N PHE A 424 -15.47 -9.84 -3.63
CA PHE A 424 -14.22 -9.56 -2.95
C PHE A 424 -13.97 -10.65 -1.91
N THR A 425 -12.86 -11.37 -2.01
CA THR A 425 -12.45 -12.36 -0.99
C THR A 425 -11.02 -12.07 -0.55
N GLU A 426 -10.83 -11.77 0.73
CA GLU A 426 -9.48 -11.72 1.32
C GLU A 426 -9.26 -12.91 2.23
N ARG A 427 -8.11 -13.53 2.11
CA ARG A 427 -7.60 -14.60 2.97
C ARG A 427 -6.56 -14.05 3.94
N ALA A 428 -6.81 -14.25 5.22
CA ALA A 428 -5.82 -14.16 6.29
C ALA A 428 -4.99 -15.46 6.33
N LEU A 429 -3.66 -15.35 6.27
CA LEU A 429 -2.75 -16.49 6.41
C LEU A 429 -2.21 -16.66 7.83
N TRP A 430 -2.41 -15.65 8.66
CA TRP A 430 -1.96 -15.54 10.03
C TRP A 430 -3.07 -14.93 10.86
N ASP A 431 -3.09 -15.23 12.15
CA ASP A 431 -3.89 -14.51 13.15
C ASP A 431 -3.10 -13.35 13.76
N ALA A 432 -3.71 -12.61 14.68
CA ALA A 432 -3.09 -11.43 15.30
C ALA A 432 -1.83 -11.74 16.13
N TRP A 433 -1.58 -13.01 16.48
CA TRP A 433 -0.39 -13.47 17.22
C TRP A 433 0.60 -14.24 16.34
N GLY A 434 0.42 -14.21 15.02
CA GLY A 434 1.34 -14.84 14.09
C GLY A 434 1.30 -16.37 14.11
N ARG A 435 0.18 -16.98 14.51
CA ARG A 435 -0.11 -18.41 14.27
C ARG A 435 -0.68 -18.56 12.86
N LYS A 436 -0.34 -19.67 12.20
CA LYS A 436 -0.81 -19.95 10.83
C LYS A 436 -2.31 -20.23 10.82
N VAL A 437 -3.01 -19.64 9.86
CA VAL A 437 -4.43 -19.91 9.61
C VAL A 437 -4.55 -20.88 8.43
N PRO A 438 -5.26 -22.01 8.58
CA PRO A 438 -5.53 -22.90 7.47
C PRO A 438 -6.24 -22.18 6.32
N ARG A 439 -5.90 -22.54 5.07
CA ARG A 439 -6.55 -21.98 3.87
C ARG A 439 -8.07 -22.17 3.96
N GLY A 440 -8.84 -21.13 3.62
CA GLY A 440 -10.30 -21.14 3.72
C GLY A 440 -10.86 -20.82 5.10
N LYS A 441 -10.09 -20.97 6.19
CA LYS A 441 -10.53 -20.60 7.55
C LYS A 441 -10.39 -19.12 7.84
N GLY A 442 -9.42 -18.46 7.20
CA GLY A 442 -9.20 -17.02 7.29
C GLY A 442 -9.83 -16.22 6.16
N ASP A 443 -10.67 -16.84 5.32
CA ASP A 443 -11.25 -16.19 4.15
C ASP A 443 -12.48 -15.36 4.58
N LYS A 444 -12.58 -14.10 4.12
CA LYS A 444 -13.75 -13.25 4.29
C LYS A 444 -14.21 -12.76 2.93
N THR A 445 -15.46 -13.09 2.58
CA THR A 445 -16.04 -12.77 1.28
C THR A 445 -17.14 -11.72 1.40
N PHE A 446 -17.13 -10.76 0.50
CA PHE A 446 -18.16 -9.74 0.34
C PHE A 446 -18.70 -9.81 -1.08
N ARG A 447 -20.01 -9.64 -1.20
CA ARG A 447 -20.71 -9.49 -2.47
C ARG A 447 -21.52 -8.21 -2.47
N PHE A 448 -21.40 -7.42 -3.53
CA PHE A 448 -22.17 -6.20 -3.73
C PHE A 448 -22.15 -5.82 -5.20
N ARG A 449 -23.06 -4.93 -5.61
CA ARG A 449 -23.04 -4.33 -6.94
C ARG A 449 -22.44 -2.93 -6.86
N VAL A 450 -21.62 -2.57 -7.85
CA VAL A 450 -21.09 -1.20 -7.98
C VAL A 450 -22.23 -0.25 -8.35
N GLU A 451 -22.38 0.81 -7.57
CA GLU A 451 -23.34 1.90 -7.82
C GLU A 451 -22.89 2.72 -9.04
N GLY A 452 -23.81 2.99 -9.97
CA GLY A 452 -23.51 3.70 -11.21
C GLY A 452 -22.58 2.92 -12.18
N TRP A 453 -22.60 1.58 -12.14
CA TRP A 453 -21.81 0.71 -13.03
C TRP A 453 -22.00 1.05 -14.51
N ASP A 454 -23.25 1.31 -14.94
CA ASP A 454 -23.61 1.62 -16.33
C ASP A 454 -23.39 3.10 -16.70
N GLY A 455 -22.81 3.91 -15.80
CA GLY A 455 -22.48 5.32 -16.07
C GLY A 455 -23.67 6.28 -16.05
N GLU A 456 -24.81 5.83 -15.51
CA GLU A 456 -25.95 6.66 -15.13
C GLU A 456 -25.78 7.10 -13.67
N ASP A 457 -25.97 8.39 -13.40
CA ASP A 457 -26.08 8.86 -12.04
C ASP A 457 -27.42 8.34 -11.48
N ASP A 458 -27.39 7.33 -10.61
CA ASP A 458 -28.54 6.92 -9.78
C ASP A 458 -28.90 8.00 -8.74
N ALA A 459 -28.83 9.27 -9.14
CA ALA A 459 -29.33 10.43 -8.41
C ALA A 459 -30.79 10.73 -8.82
N ALA A 460 -31.64 9.71 -8.94
CA ALA A 460 -33.09 9.89 -9.10
C ALA A 460 -33.85 8.57 -8.83
N ASP A 461 -33.88 8.13 -7.58
CA ASP A 461 -35.16 7.82 -6.91
C ASP A 461 -34.90 7.18 -5.55
N GLY A 462 -35.34 7.86 -4.49
CA GLY A 462 -35.41 7.33 -3.15
C GLY A 462 -36.44 6.21 -3.04
N LYS A 463 -36.10 5.02 -3.52
CA LYS A 463 -36.78 3.78 -3.11
C LYS A 463 -35.88 3.03 -2.15
N GLU A 464 -36.18 3.22 -0.86
CA GLU A 464 -35.79 2.29 0.20
C GLU A 464 -36.06 0.85 -0.26
N CYS A 465 -35.02 0.03 -0.34
CA CYS A 465 -35.20 -1.42 -0.30
C CYS A 465 -35.68 -1.77 1.11
N LYS A 466 -36.92 -2.22 1.21
CA LYS A 466 -37.46 -2.89 2.39
C LYS A 466 -36.84 -4.26 2.60
#